data_AF-A0A969ETQ8-F1
#
_entry.id   AF-A0A969ETQ8-F1
#
_cell.length_a   1.000
_cell.length_b   1.000
_cell.length_c   1.000
_cell.angle_alpha   90.00
_cell.angle_beta   90.00
_cell.angle_gamma   90.00
#
_symmetry.space_group_name_H-M   'P 1'
#
loop_
_entity.id
_entity.type
_entity.pdbx_description
1 polymer ?
#
loop_
_entity_poly.entity_id
_entity_poly.type
_entity_poly.pdbx_seq_one_letter_code
_entity_poly.pdbx_strand_id
1 'polypeptide(L)'
;MRDMHDGMGGHLVSALALVQSGQTEPTLVSEALQRALDDLRLMIDSLEPVDDDLPTVLGMLRSRLQPQLQCRQLQVNWQVQDVPAIPEFGPQKVLQVMRILQEAITNVIKHARALH
;
A
#
# COMPACT_ATOMS: atom_id res chain seq x y z
N MET A 1 -16.17 0.06 9.81
CA MET A 1 -15.00 -0.74 10.25
C MET A 1 -14.93 -2.13 9.63
N ARG A 2 -15.98 -2.61 8.92
CA ARG A 2 -16.08 -4.00 8.41
C ARG A 2 -15.37 -4.19 7.05
N ASP A 3 -15.37 -3.19 6.18
CA ASP A 3 -14.67 -3.22 4.87
C ASP A 3 -13.13 -3.12 4.97
N MET A 4 -12.60 -2.94 6.18
CA MET A 4 -11.17 -2.87 6.46
C MET A 4 -10.55 -4.26 6.68
N HIS A 5 -11.37 -5.22 7.12
CA HIS A 5 -10.99 -6.59 7.47
C HIS A 5 -10.87 -7.52 6.24
N ASP A 6 -11.66 -7.26 5.19
CA ASP A 6 -11.78 -8.20 4.06
C ASP A 6 -10.54 -8.26 3.15
N GLY A 7 -9.79 -7.16 3.02
CA GLY A 7 -8.55 -7.12 2.23
C GLY A 7 -7.41 -7.91 2.88
N MET A 8 -7.14 -7.66 4.17
CA MET A 8 -6.07 -8.34 4.92
C MET A 8 -6.38 -9.82 5.15
N GLY A 9 -7.62 -10.13 5.55
CA GLY A 9 -8.07 -11.51 5.70
C GLY A 9 -7.91 -12.28 4.39
N GLY A 10 -8.25 -11.66 3.26
CA GLY A 10 -8.07 -12.24 1.93
C GLY A 10 -6.60 -12.56 1.60
N HIS A 11 -5.67 -11.66 1.88
CA HIS A 11 -4.24 -11.88 1.61
C HIS A 11 -3.62 -12.99 2.47
N LEU A 12 -3.94 -13.02 3.77
CA LEU A 12 -3.46 -14.07 4.68
C LEU A 12 -4.10 -15.43 4.39
N VAL A 13 -5.40 -15.46 4.10
CA VAL A 13 -6.10 -16.69 3.68
C VAL A 13 -5.57 -17.20 2.35
N SER A 14 -5.26 -16.31 1.41
CA SER A 14 -4.65 -16.68 0.11
C SER A 14 -3.23 -17.24 0.30
N ALA A 15 -2.40 -16.64 1.15
CA ALA A 15 -1.07 -17.17 1.50
C ALA A 15 -1.19 -18.55 2.17
N LEU A 16 -2.12 -18.72 3.09
CA LEU A 16 -2.38 -19.99 3.78
C LEU A 16 -2.85 -21.09 2.81
N ALA A 17 -3.75 -20.74 1.88
CA ALA A 17 -4.25 -21.67 0.87
C ALA A 17 -3.14 -22.13 -0.09
N LEU A 18 -2.23 -21.22 -0.50
CA LEU A 18 -1.07 -21.56 -1.32
C LEU A 18 -0.17 -22.59 -0.62
N VAL A 19 0.15 -22.37 0.66
CA VAL A 19 0.95 -23.31 1.47
C VAL A 19 0.24 -24.65 1.65
N GLN A 20 -1.06 -24.66 1.92
CA GLN A 20 -1.84 -25.88 2.13
C GLN A 20 -2.02 -26.71 0.85
N SER A 21 -2.01 -26.08 -0.32
CA SER A 21 -2.18 -26.77 -1.62
C SER A 21 -0.97 -27.61 -2.06
N GLY A 22 0.17 -27.50 -1.37
CA GLY A 22 1.43 -28.17 -1.75
C GLY A 22 2.08 -27.63 -3.02
N GLN A 23 1.46 -26.64 -3.69
CA GLN A 23 2.04 -25.90 -4.81
C GLN A 23 2.74 -24.64 -4.29
N THR A 24 3.79 -24.86 -3.50
CA THR A 24 4.47 -23.76 -2.82
C THR A 24 5.59 -23.24 -3.70
N GLU A 25 5.27 -22.25 -4.55
CA GLU A 25 6.31 -21.36 -5.06
C GLU A 25 6.67 -20.39 -3.92
N PRO A 26 7.87 -20.49 -3.32
CA PRO A 26 8.23 -19.69 -2.15
C PRO A 26 8.12 -18.18 -2.42
N THR A 27 8.31 -17.76 -3.67
CA THR A 27 8.18 -16.35 -4.07
C THR A 27 6.75 -15.85 -3.94
N LEU A 28 5.75 -16.63 -4.36
CA LEU A 28 4.34 -16.26 -4.29
C LEU A 28 3.85 -16.12 -2.84
N VAL A 29 4.29 -17.01 -1.96
CA VAL A 29 3.97 -16.94 -0.53
C VAL A 29 4.62 -15.72 0.11
N SER A 30 5.90 -15.46 -0.19
CA SER A 30 6.61 -14.28 0.31
C SER A 30 5.94 -12.98 -0.14
N GLU A 31 5.51 -12.88 -1.40
CA GLU A 31 4.77 -11.72 -1.91
C GLU A 31 3.43 -11.51 -1.19
N ALA A 32 2.66 -12.57 -0.97
CA ALA A 32 1.37 -12.48 -0.30
C ALA A 32 1.52 -12.02 1.17
N LEU A 33 2.53 -12.51 1.87
CA LEU A 33 2.86 -12.09 3.23
C LEU A 33 3.35 -10.64 3.28
N GLN A 34 4.19 -10.22 2.33
CA GLN A 34 4.67 -8.84 2.26
C GLN A 34 3.51 -7.86 2.03
N ARG A 35 2.54 -8.20 1.17
CA ARG A 35 1.32 -7.39 0.98
C ARG A 35 0.52 -7.27 2.27
N ALA A 36 0.30 -8.37 2.98
CA ALA A 36 -0.41 -8.36 4.25
C ALA A 36 0.29 -7.49 5.31
N LEU A 37 1.63 -7.51 5.36
CA LEU A 37 2.42 -6.66 6.25
C LEU A 37 2.34 -5.17 5.88
N ASP A 38 2.39 -4.86 4.58
CA ASP A 38 2.27 -3.48 4.09
C ASP A 38 0.89 -2.90 4.42
N ASP A 39 -0.17 -3.70 4.29
CA ASP A 39 -1.54 -3.31 4.64
C ASP A 39 -1.72 -3.09 6.15
N LEU A 40 -1.13 -3.95 7.00
CA LEU A 40 -1.15 -3.78 8.45
C LEU A 40 -0.50 -2.45 8.85
N ARG A 41 0.68 -2.15 8.27
CA ARG A 41 1.40 -0.91 8.54
C ARG A 41 0.60 0.31 8.12
N LEU A 42 0.01 0.27 6.92
CA LEU A 42 -0.86 1.33 6.41
C LEU A 42 -2.07 1.57 7.34
N MET A 43 -2.64 0.50 7.90
CA MET A 43 -3.72 0.62 8.87
C MET A 43 -3.24 1.29 10.16
N ILE A 44 -2.08 0.90 10.69
CA ILE A 44 -1.47 1.52 11.87
C ILE A 44 -1.23 3.02 11.62
N ASP A 45 -0.63 3.37 10.47
CA ASP A 45 -0.36 4.75 10.07
C ASP A 45 -1.68 5.57 9.95
N SER A 46 -2.79 4.92 9.58
CA SER A 46 -4.11 5.58 9.48
C SER A 46 -4.84 5.75 10.81
N LEU A 47 -4.41 5.04 11.86
CA LEU A 47 -4.96 5.15 13.21
C LEU A 47 -4.28 6.25 14.04
N GLU A 48 -3.08 6.68 13.63
CA GLU A 48 -2.45 7.86 14.21
C GLU A 48 -3.31 9.08 13.89
N PRO A 49 -3.55 10.00 14.85
CA PRO A 49 -4.26 11.24 14.59
C PRO A 49 -3.43 12.10 13.64
N VAL A 50 -3.59 11.88 12.35
CA VAL A 50 -3.12 12.80 11.33
C VAL A 50 -4.21 13.87 11.24
N ASP A 51 -4.03 14.96 11.97
CA ASP A 51 -4.93 16.12 11.95
C ASP A 51 -4.92 16.74 10.54
N ASP A 52 -5.71 16.16 9.63
CA ASP A 52 -5.94 16.59 8.24
C ASP A 52 -4.67 16.82 7.38
N ASP A 53 -3.52 16.30 7.81
CA ASP A 53 -2.22 16.45 7.14
C ASP A 53 -1.97 15.34 6.08
N LEU A 54 -2.75 15.41 5.00
CA LEU A 54 -2.57 14.55 3.82
C LEU A 54 -1.13 14.57 3.26
N PRO A 55 -0.42 15.72 3.18
CA PRO A 55 1.00 15.74 2.80
C PRO A 55 1.89 14.80 3.61
N THR A 56 1.72 14.75 4.93
CA THR A 56 2.48 13.82 5.79
C THR A 56 2.22 12.36 5.44
N VAL A 57 0.95 11.98 5.23
CA VAL A 57 0.57 10.62 4.83
C VAL A 57 1.20 10.24 3.48
N LEU A 58 1.15 11.15 2.50
CA LEU A 58 1.80 10.96 1.20
C LEU A 58 3.32 10.82 1.35
N GLY A 59 3.95 11.55 2.26
CA GLY A 59 5.37 11.44 2.60
C GLY A 59 5.74 10.07 3.18
N MET A 60 4.91 9.54 4.08
CA MET A 60 5.08 8.18 4.63
C MET A 60 4.94 7.12 3.53
N LEU A 61 3.93 7.26 2.65
CA LEU A 61 3.74 6.39 1.50
C LEU A 61 4.98 6.38 0.59
N ARG A 62 5.50 7.56 0.24
CA ARG A 62 6.70 7.70 -0.59
C ARG A 62 7.88 6.96 0.03
N SER A 63 8.13 7.17 1.33
CA SER A 63 9.26 6.56 2.04
C SER A 63 9.21 5.03 1.99
N ARG A 64 8.01 4.44 2.05
CA ARG A 64 7.81 2.99 1.93
C ARG A 64 8.00 2.46 0.51
N LEU A 65 7.55 3.21 -0.49
CA LEU A 65 7.56 2.77 -1.89
C LEU A 65 8.90 3.00 -2.58
N GLN A 66 9.64 4.01 -2.16
CA GLN A 66 10.93 4.38 -2.75
C GLN A 66 11.90 3.18 -2.84
N PRO A 67 12.11 2.36 -1.79
CA PRO A 67 12.95 1.16 -1.89
C PRO A 67 12.40 0.13 -2.88
N GLN A 68 11.09 -0.11 -2.88
CA GLN A 68 10.46 -1.12 -3.76
C GLN A 68 10.60 -0.76 -5.24
N LEU A 69 10.48 0.53 -5.56
CA LEU A 69 10.60 1.06 -6.91
C LEU A 69 12.05 1.11 -7.37
N GLN A 70 12.99 1.47 -6.48
CA GLN A 70 14.44 1.45 -6.74
C GLN A 70 14.96 0.04 -7.07
N CYS A 71 14.52 -0.99 -6.34
CA CYS A 71 14.88 -2.38 -6.65
C CYS A 71 14.46 -2.80 -8.06
N ARG A 72 13.39 -2.19 -8.59
CA ARG A 72 12.88 -2.40 -9.94
C ARG A 72 13.35 -1.33 -10.93
N GLN A 73 14.31 -0.50 -10.53
CA GLN A 73 14.92 0.50 -11.39
C GLN A 73 13.91 1.55 -11.93
N LEU A 74 12.77 1.70 -11.25
CA LEU A 74 11.72 2.67 -11.59
C LEU A 74 12.02 4.02 -10.93
N GLN A 75 11.90 5.09 -11.72
CA GLN A 75 12.02 6.45 -11.21
C GLN A 75 10.67 7.02 -10.80
N VAL A 76 10.64 7.69 -9.65
CA VAL A 76 9.45 8.40 -9.16
C VAL A 76 9.68 9.90 -9.32
N ASN A 77 8.88 10.54 -10.16
CA ASN A 77 8.78 11.98 -10.19
C ASN A 77 7.73 12.43 -9.16
N TRP A 78 8.18 12.83 -7.98
CA TRP A 78 7.31 13.21 -6.87
C TRP A 78 6.96 14.70 -6.94
N GLN A 79 5.71 15.01 -7.27
CA GLN A 79 5.21 16.38 -7.41
C GLN A 79 4.04 16.63 -6.44
N VAL A 80 4.36 16.70 -5.14
CA VAL A 80 3.39 17.10 -4.12
C VAL A 80 3.63 18.57 -3.79
N GLN A 81 2.61 19.39 -4.03
CA GLN A 81 2.58 20.78 -3.60
C GLN A 81 1.86 20.86 -2.25
N ASP A 82 1.93 22.03 -1.60
CA ASP A 82 1.16 22.27 -0.39
C ASP A 82 -0.33 22.07 -0.68
N VAL A 83 -0.91 21.04 -0.07
CA VAL A 83 -2.33 20.75 -0.17
C VAL A 83 -3.04 21.59 0.89
N PRO A 84 -4.01 22.46 0.52
CA PRO A 84 -4.77 23.19 1.52
C PRO A 84 -5.50 22.20 2.43
N ALA A 85 -5.65 22.55 3.71
CA ALA A 85 -6.40 21.74 4.67
C ALA A 85 -7.80 21.44 4.10
N ILE A 86 -8.15 20.16 4.06
CA ILE A 86 -9.46 19.70 3.58
C ILE A 86 -10.32 19.47 4.83
N PRO A 87 -11.35 20.32 5.08
CA PRO A 87 -12.19 20.15 6.25
C PRO A 87 -12.83 18.76 6.26
N GLU A 88 -12.85 18.14 7.44
CA GLU A 88 -13.46 16.82 7.65
C GLU A 88 -12.86 15.75 6.72
N PHE A 89 -11.58 15.83 6.37
CA PHE A 89 -10.95 14.79 5.57
C PHE A 89 -10.95 13.49 6.36
N GLY A 90 -10.38 13.54 7.57
CA GLY A 90 -10.47 12.46 8.55
C GLY A 90 -9.82 11.14 8.13
N PRO A 91 -9.62 10.22 9.09
CA PRO A 91 -8.80 9.02 8.90
C PRO A 91 -9.37 8.06 7.85
N GLN A 92 -10.71 8.03 7.68
CA GLN A 92 -11.33 7.13 6.71
C GLN A 92 -11.04 7.53 5.26
N LYS A 93 -11.03 8.84 4.92
CA LYS A 93 -10.71 9.28 3.55
C LYS A 93 -9.21 9.17 3.28
N VAL A 94 -8.36 9.45 4.28
CA VAL A 94 -6.92 9.18 4.23
C VAL A 94 -6.65 7.74 3.82
N LEU A 95 -7.28 6.78 4.52
CA LEU A 95 -7.11 5.36 4.22
C LEU A 95 -7.53 5.01 2.78
N GLN A 96 -8.64 5.54 2.30
CA GLN A 96 -9.08 5.27 0.92
C GLN A 96 -8.12 5.85 -0.12
N VAL A 97 -7.60 7.07 0.08
CA VAL A 97 -6.58 7.64 -0.80
C VAL A 97 -5.33 6.76 -0.80
N MET A 98 -4.90 6.30 0.37
CA MET A 98 -3.74 5.42 0.48
C MET A 98 -3.93 4.09 -0.25
N ARG A 99 -5.12 3.48 -0.17
CA ARG A 99 -5.48 2.27 -0.92
C ARG A 99 -5.45 2.50 -2.43
N ILE A 100 -6.02 3.61 -2.90
CA ILE A 100 -6.02 3.96 -4.34
C ILE A 100 -4.57 4.09 -4.84
N LEU A 101 -3.71 4.78 -4.11
CA LEU A 101 -2.32 4.99 -4.51
C LEU A 101 -1.53 3.67 -4.49
N GLN A 102 -1.71 2.83 -3.47
CA GLN A 102 -1.05 1.53 -3.37
C GLN A 102 -1.43 0.60 -4.53
N GLU A 103 -2.70 0.56 -4.90
CA GLU A 103 -3.18 -0.26 -6.03
C GLU A 103 -2.67 0.30 -7.37
N ALA A 104 -2.70 1.62 -7.55
CA ALA A 104 -2.15 2.26 -8.75
C ALA A 104 -0.66 1.91 -8.95
N ILE A 105 0.13 1.98 -7.88
CA ILE A 105 1.56 1.67 -7.92
C ILE A 105 1.81 0.17 -8.10
N THR A 106 1.01 -0.68 -7.44
CA THR A 106 1.03 -2.13 -7.66
C THR A 106 0.76 -2.47 -9.13
N ASN A 107 -0.21 -1.79 -9.74
CA ASN A 107 -0.53 -1.96 -11.14
C ASN A 107 0.59 -1.47 -12.06
N VAL A 108 1.23 -0.33 -11.76
CA VAL A 108 2.41 0.13 -12.49
C VAL A 108 3.53 -0.92 -12.43
N ILE A 109 3.84 -1.39 -11.23
CA ILE A 109 4.88 -2.40 -11.00
C ILE A 109 4.61 -3.70 -11.77
N LYS A 110 3.36 -4.19 -11.76
CA LYS A 110 3.01 -5.47 -12.37
C LYS A 110 2.83 -5.36 -13.88
N HIS A 111 2.30 -4.24 -14.36
CA HIS A 111 1.75 -4.15 -15.71
C HIS A 111 2.37 -3.07 -16.58
N ALA A 112 2.93 -1.99 -16.02
CA ALA A 112 3.38 -0.88 -16.86
C ALA A 112 4.55 -1.24 -17.77
N ARG A 113 5.21 -2.39 -17.57
CA ARG A 113 6.45 -2.77 -18.27
C ARG A 113 7.40 -1.57 -18.37
N ALA A 114 7.44 -0.76 -17.31
CA ALA A 114 8.13 0.51 -17.31
C ALA A 114 9.62 0.19 -17.43
N LEU A 115 10.10 0.35 -18.66
CA LEU A 115 11.51 0.32 -19.01
C LEU A 115 12.02 1.75 -18.83
N HIS A 116 13.25 1.83 -18.35
CA HIS A 116 14.04 3.04 -18.10
C HIS A 116 13.82 4.18 -19.08
#